data_AF-A0A1S1LHC5-F1
#
_entry.id   AF-A0A1S1LHC5-F1
#
_cell.length_a   1.000
_cell.length_b   1.000
_cell.length_c   1.000
_cell.angle_alpha   90.00
_cell.angle_beta   90.00
_cell.angle_gamma   90.00
#
_symmetry.space_group_name_H-M   'P 1'
#
loop_
_entity.id
_entity.type
_entity.pdbx_description
1 polymer ?
#
loop_
_entity_poly.entity_id
_entity_poly.type
_entity_poly.pdbx_seq_one_letter_code
_entity_poly.pdbx_strand_id
1 'polypeptide(L)'
;MSKSDWTVHPNRSEIGPDEPGRNGHFRTTMTRPRPEITVSVCLARVELPAELSEQADPDGSVTFGGLNWWFVVGTAHTFARTYTDVEVPPPFGFKRRGQWWWWDDTTTDESILDGPDAAAYVEEYFELLFPGLIVTVTDNRDDSGGQDDVDGR
;
A
#
# COMPACT_ATOMS: atom_id res chain seq x y z
N MET A 1 44.21 -36.81 7.96
CA MET A 1 43.00 -35.98 8.01
C MET A 1 42.90 -35.24 6.69
N SER A 2 42.09 -35.72 5.75
CA SER A 2 41.88 -35.07 4.45
C SER A 2 41.09 -33.79 4.65
N LYS A 3 41.63 -32.64 4.22
CA LYS A 3 40.91 -31.37 4.19
C LYS A 3 39.68 -31.53 3.29
N SER A 4 38.49 -31.33 3.85
CA SER A 4 37.24 -31.26 3.10
C SER A 4 37.35 -30.10 2.11
N ASP A 5 37.34 -30.44 0.82
CA ASP A 5 37.35 -29.46 -0.27
C ASP A 5 35.93 -28.88 -0.37
N TRP A 6 35.77 -27.62 0.03
CA TRP A 6 34.47 -26.96 -0.01
C TRP A 6 34.26 -26.40 -1.42
N THR A 7 33.39 -27.02 -2.19
CA THR A 7 32.94 -26.48 -3.48
C THR A 7 31.97 -25.33 -3.23
N VAL A 8 32.43 -24.09 -3.42
CA VAL A 8 31.57 -22.90 -3.38
C VAL A 8 30.75 -22.85 -4.66
N HIS A 9 29.42 -22.91 -4.54
CA HIS A 9 28.53 -22.72 -5.68
C HIS A 9 28.67 -21.30 -6.26
N PRO A 10 28.63 -21.13 -7.59
CA PRO A 10 28.74 -19.81 -8.20
C PRO A 10 27.67 -18.87 -7.63
N ASN A 11 28.11 -17.68 -7.24
CA ASN A 11 27.24 -16.69 -6.64
C ASN A 11 26.16 -16.26 -7.65
N ARG A 12 24.88 -16.43 -7.28
CA ARG A 12 23.74 -16.04 -8.13
C ARG A 12 23.69 -14.54 -8.46
N SER A 13 24.49 -13.74 -7.75
CA SER A 13 24.57 -12.29 -7.87
C SER A 13 25.84 -11.81 -8.58
N GLU A 14 26.69 -12.71 -9.07
CA GLU A 14 27.89 -12.34 -9.81
C GLU A 14 27.52 -11.75 -11.17
N ILE A 15 27.98 -10.53 -11.43
CA ILE A 15 27.68 -9.80 -12.66
C ILE A 15 28.49 -10.43 -13.79
N GLY A 16 27.80 -11.07 -14.74
CA GLY A 16 28.40 -11.72 -15.91
C GLY A 16 27.60 -11.42 -17.18
N PRO A 17 28.15 -11.76 -18.36
CA PRO A 17 27.43 -11.67 -19.62
C PRO A 17 26.18 -12.57 -19.62
N ASP A 18 25.12 -12.11 -20.31
CA ASP A 18 23.83 -12.80 -20.38
C ASP A 18 23.96 -14.08 -21.22
N GLU A 19 23.82 -15.25 -20.59
CA GLU A 19 23.89 -16.57 -21.21
C GLU A 19 22.56 -17.33 -21.00
N PRO A 20 22.08 -18.10 -22.00
CA PRO A 20 20.85 -18.87 -21.88
C PRO A 20 20.92 -19.86 -20.70
N GLY A 21 20.09 -19.64 -19.67
CA GLY A 21 20.02 -20.50 -18.46
C GLY A 21 20.58 -19.89 -17.18
N ARG A 22 21.12 -18.66 -17.20
CA ARG A 22 21.52 -17.91 -15.99
C ARG A 22 20.50 -16.82 -15.65
N ASN A 23 19.42 -17.19 -14.95
CA ASN A 23 18.30 -16.28 -14.64
C ASN A 23 18.58 -15.32 -13.44
N GLY A 24 19.80 -14.80 -13.32
CA GLY A 24 20.26 -13.96 -12.19
C GLY A 24 20.48 -12.48 -12.51
N HIS A 25 20.20 -12.03 -13.73
CA HIS A 25 20.48 -10.65 -14.14
C HIS A 25 19.26 -9.76 -13.87
N PHE A 26 19.21 -9.16 -12.68
CA PHE A 26 18.24 -8.12 -12.38
C PHE A 26 18.41 -6.98 -13.39
N ARG A 27 17.39 -6.75 -14.22
CA ARG A 27 17.31 -5.56 -15.05
C ARG A 27 16.90 -4.41 -14.15
N THR A 28 17.76 -3.40 -14.02
CA THR A 28 17.32 -2.08 -13.57
C THR A 28 16.36 -1.55 -14.63
N THR A 29 15.05 -1.70 -14.43
CA THR A 29 14.08 -0.92 -15.20
C THR A 29 14.42 0.54 -14.96
N MET A 30 14.69 1.32 -16.02
CA MET A 30 14.81 2.76 -15.91
C MET A 30 13.55 3.28 -15.22
N THR A 31 13.66 3.58 -13.93
CA THR A 31 12.60 4.20 -13.16
C THR A 31 12.38 5.55 -13.79
N ARG A 32 11.31 5.68 -14.57
CA ARG A 32 10.81 7.00 -14.98
C ARG A 32 10.72 7.83 -13.69
N PRO A 33 11.28 9.05 -13.62
CA PRO A 33 11.18 9.88 -12.42
C PRO A 33 9.71 9.94 -12.04
N ARG A 34 9.35 9.32 -10.91
CA ARG A 34 8.00 9.46 -10.37
C ARG A 34 7.88 10.94 -10.02
N PRO A 35 6.86 11.66 -10.53
CA PRO A 35 6.67 13.05 -10.13
C PRO A 35 6.66 13.12 -8.60
N GLU A 36 7.31 14.15 -8.04
CA GLU A 36 7.28 14.39 -6.61
C GLU A 36 5.83 14.64 -6.21
N ILE A 37 5.24 13.66 -5.52
CA ILE A 37 3.85 13.74 -5.07
C ILE A 37 3.85 14.66 -3.86
N THR A 38 3.45 15.91 -4.07
CA THR A 38 3.27 16.90 -3.00
C THR A 38 1.89 16.84 -2.37
N VAL A 39 0.93 16.12 -2.99
CA VAL A 39 -0.46 16.02 -2.52
C VAL A 39 -0.93 14.56 -2.57
N SER A 40 -1.31 14.03 -1.42
CA SER A 40 -2.01 12.75 -1.30
C SER A 40 -3.48 12.93 -1.66
N VAL A 41 -4.00 12.10 -2.57
CA VAL A 41 -5.41 12.16 -3.00
C VAL A 41 -6.32 11.19 -2.25
N CYS A 42 -5.75 10.16 -1.61
CA CYS A 42 -6.47 9.27 -0.70
C CYS A 42 -5.91 9.49 0.71
N LEU A 43 -6.77 9.83 1.66
CA LEU A 43 -6.41 10.12 3.04
C LEU A 43 -7.32 9.35 4.00
N ALA A 44 -6.73 8.72 5.01
CA ALA A 44 -7.44 8.19 6.16
C ALA A 44 -6.79 8.70 7.45
N ARG A 45 -7.52 9.43 8.26
CA ARG A 45 -7.09 9.97 9.56
C ARG A 45 -7.73 9.15 10.68
N VAL A 46 -6.93 8.76 11.66
CA VAL A 46 -7.40 8.00 12.85
C VAL A 46 -6.98 8.73 14.11
N GLU A 47 -7.91 9.01 15.01
CA GLU A 47 -7.59 9.57 16.33
C GLU A 47 -7.03 8.48 17.25
N LEU A 48 -5.81 8.68 17.74
CA LEU A 48 -5.10 7.67 18.51
C LEU A 48 -5.31 7.86 20.01
N PRO A 49 -5.35 6.76 20.78
CA PRO A 49 -5.37 6.83 22.23
C PRO A 49 -4.00 7.30 22.77
N ALA A 50 -3.97 7.78 24.01
CA ALA A 50 -2.78 8.42 24.60
C ALA A 50 -1.56 7.47 24.67
N GLU A 51 -1.80 6.16 24.78
CA GLU A 51 -0.78 5.11 24.78
C GLU A 51 0.01 5.07 23.47
N LEU A 52 -0.58 5.54 22.36
CA LEU A 52 0.04 5.60 21.04
C LEU A 52 0.47 7.02 20.64
N SER A 53 0.62 7.91 21.62
CA SER A 53 1.01 9.30 21.38
C SER A 53 2.40 9.44 20.74
N GLU A 54 3.30 8.46 20.90
CA GLU A 54 4.60 8.47 20.23
C GLU A 54 4.50 8.22 18.71
N GLN A 55 3.40 7.61 18.25
CA GLN A 55 3.11 7.34 16.85
C GLN A 55 2.17 8.38 16.23
N ALA A 56 1.60 9.25 17.06
CA ALA A 56 0.68 10.29 16.64
C ALA A 56 1.39 11.55 16.15
N ASP A 57 0.73 12.24 15.23
CA ASP A 57 0.96 13.63 14.90
C ASP A 57 0.67 14.53 16.14
N PRO A 58 1.12 15.80 16.14
CA PRO A 58 0.95 16.70 17.29
C PRO A 58 -0.51 16.94 17.72
N ASP A 59 -1.47 16.65 16.86
CA ASP A 59 -2.91 16.76 17.14
C ASP A 59 -3.52 15.47 17.75
N GLY A 60 -2.69 14.44 18.00
CA GLY A 60 -3.12 13.16 18.57
C GLY A 60 -3.70 12.19 17.55
N SER A 61 -3.58 12.48 16.26
CA SER A 61 -4.05 11.58 15.19
C SER A 61 -2.90 10.95 14.41
N VAL A 62 -3.19 9.97 13.57
CA VAL A 62 -2.28 9.51 12.53
C VAL A 62 -2.97 9.60 11.18
N THR A 63 -2.28 10.15 10.18
CA THR A 63 -2.81 10.26 8.83
C THR A 63 -2.10 9.31 7.86
N PHE A 64 -2.85 8.37 7.30
CA PHE A 64 -2.41 7.49 6.22
C PHE A 64 -2.77 8.14 4.88
N GLY A 65 -1.77 8.63 4.16
CA GLY A 65 -1.96 9.34 2.89
C GLY A 65 -1.24 8.68 1.72
N GLY A 66 -1.90 8.63 0.56
CA GLY A 66 -1.29 8.12 -0.67
C GLY A 66 -2.00 8.58 -1.95
N LEU A 67 -1.49 8.12 -3.08
CA LEU A 67 -2.15 8.35 -4.38
C LEU A 67 -3.29 7.39 -4.68
N ASN A 68 -3.40 6.31 -3.91
CA ASN A 68 -4.40 5.28 -4.09
C ASN A 68 -4.73 4.62 -2.77
N TRP A 69 -5.92 4.04 -2.70
CA TRP A 69 -6.40 3.33 -1.53
C TRP A 69 -5.54 2.11 -1.17
N TRP A 70 -4.93 1.44 -2.15
CA TRP A 70 -4.02 0.31 -1.90
C TRP A 70 -2.87 0.66 -0.96
N PHE A 71 -2.23 1.81 -1.16
CA PHE A 71 -1.15 2.28 -0.30
C PHE A 71 -1.66 2.59 1.11
N VAL A 72 -2.79 3.30 1.19
CA VAL A 72 -3.41 3.72 2.46
C VAL A 72 -3.80 2.50 3.30
N VAL A 73 -4.57 1.56 2.76
CA VAL A 73 -4.99 0.36 3.51
C VAL A 73 -3.80 -0.53 3.90
N GLY A 74 -2.79 -0.65 3.03
CA GLY A 74 -1.60 -1.48 3.32
C GLY A 74 -0.74 -0.91 4.44
N THR A 75 -0.55 0.41 4.45
CA THR A 75 0.19 1.11 5.53
C THR A 75 -0.57 1.07 6.85
N ALA A 76 -1.88 1.31 6.83
CA ALA A 76 -2.73 1.22 8.02
C ALA A 76 -2.78 -0.20 8.60
N HIS A 77 -2.89 -1.23 7.75
CA HIS A 77 -2.85 -2.64 8.19
C HIS A 77 -1.52 -2.99 8.87
N THR A 78 -0.41 -2.53 8.29
CA THR A 78 0.93 -2.72 8.88
C THR A 78 1.06 -1.98 10.20
N PHE A 79 0.52 -0.76 10.29
CA PHE A 79 0.51 0.03 11.51
C PHE A 79 -0.26 -0.69 12.62
N ALA A 80 -1.52 -1.08 12.36
CA ALA A 80 -2.36 -1.79 13.32
C ALA A 80 -1.65 -3.05 13.85
N ARG A 81 -1.07 -3.84 12.95
CA ARG A 81 -0.29 -5.04 13.31
C ARG A 81 0.94 -4.76 14.18
N THR A 82 1.56 -3.60 14.02
CA THR A 82 2.84 -3.29 14.67
C THR A 82 2.64 -2.61 16.02
N TYR A 83 1.64 -1.75 16.14
CA TYR A 83 1.50 -0.83 17.26
C TYR A 83 0.23 -1.03 18.08
N THR A 84 -0.69 -1.90 17.67
CA THR A 84 -1.93 -2.16 18.40
C THR A 84 -2.06 -3.63 18.78
N ASP A 85 -2.85 -3.91 19.81
CA ASP A 85 -3.18 -5.28 20.25
C ASP A 85 -4.46 -5.82 19.58
N VAL A 86 -4.94 -5.16 18.52
CA VAL A 86 -6.16 -5.56 17.81
C VAL A 86 -5.91 -6.83 17.00
N GLU A 87 -6.89 -7.74 16.98
CA GLU A 87 -6.89 -8.83 16.03
C GLU A 87 -7.04 -8.27 14.62
N VAL A 88 -5.93 -8.20 13.90
CA VAL A 88 -5.89 -7.57 12.59
C VAL A 88 -6.68 -8.41 11.58
N PRO A 89 -7.65 -7.81 10.85
CA PRO A 89 -8.43 -8.53 9.83
C PRO A 89 -7.53 -9.08 8.71
N PRO A 90 -8.08 -10.00 7.87
CA PRO A 90 -7.41 -10.44 6.66
C PRO A 90 -6.93 -9.26 5.80
N PRO A 91 -5.93 -9.45 4.93
CA PRO A 91 -5.51 -8.41 4.01
C PRO A 91 -6.70 -7.84 3.24
N PHE A 92 -6.74 -6.51 3.10
CA PHE A 92 -7.84 -5.75 2.49
C PHE A 92 -8.40 -6.38 1.21
N GLY A 93 -7.50 -6.81 0.33
CA GLY A 93 -7.87 -7.63 -0.81
C GLY A 93 -6.65 -8.08 -1.59
N PHE A 94 -6.86 -9.04 -2.49
CA PHE A 94 -5.83 -9.52 -3.39
C PHE A 94 -6.43 -10.07 -4.68
N LYS A 95 -5.65 -10.03 -5.76
CA LYS A 95 -6.05 -10.61 -7.04
C LYS A 95 -5.52 -12.03 -7.19
N ARG A 96 -6.40 -12.99 -7.43
CA ARG A 96 -6.05 -14.39 -7.69
C ARG A 96 -6.81 -14.92 -8.89
N ARG A 97 -6.08 -15.45 -9.88
CA ARG A 97 -6.65 -16.04 -11.11
C ARG A 97 -7.60 -15.09 -11.85
N GLY A 98 -7.28 -13.79 -11.89
CA GLY A 98 -8.08 -12.79 -12.59
C GLY A 98 -9.22 -12.18 -11.77
N GLN A 99 -9.57 -12.79 -10.63
CA GLN A 99 -10.64 -12.34 -9.74
C GLN A 99 -10.07 -11.64 -8.51
N TRP A 100 -10.75 -10.60 -8.04
CA TRP A 100 -10.46 -9.95 -6.76
C TRP A 100 -11.17 -10.67 -5.61
N TRP A 101 -10.46 -10.79 -4.50
CA TRP A 101 -10.94 -11.33 -3.23
C TRP A 101 -10.74 -10.26 -2.18
N TRP A 102 -11.77 -9.99 -1.39
CA TRP A 102 -11.76 -8.89 -0.42
C TRP A 102 -11.86 -9.40 1.02
N TRP A 103 -11.64 -8.49 1.96
CA TRP A 103 -11.59 -8.77 3.41
C TRP A 103 -12.93 -9.27 3.98
N ASP A 104 -14.05 -8.98 3.31
CA ASP A 104 -15.42 -9.34 3.69
C ASP A 104 -15.92 -10.63 3.02
N ASP A 105 -15.00 -11.45 2.50
CA ASP A 105 -15.28 -12.68 1.73
C ASP A 105 -16.01 -12.46 0.39
N THR A 106 -16.19 -11.21 -0.07
CA THR A 106 -16.74 -10.94 -1.39
C THR A 106 -15.68 -11.10 -2.49
N THR A 107 -16.17 -11.27 -3.72
CA THR A 107 -15.33 -11.36 -4.91
C THR A 107 -15.89 -10.53 -6.04
N THR A 108 -15.01 -9.91 -6.82
CA THR A 108 -15.38 -9.06 -7.96
C THR A 108 -14.44 -9.27 -9.13
N ASP A 109 -14.90 -8.96 -10.35
CA ASP A 109 -14.07 -9.00 -11.55
C ASP A 109 -13.14 -7.78 -11.65
N GLU A 110 -13.65 -6.62 -11.22
CA GLU A 110 -12.94 -5.34 -11.17
C GLU A 110 -12.59 -4.95 -9.73
N SER A 111 -11.63 -4.04 -9.57
CA SER A 111 -11.20 -3.57 -8.25
C SER A 111 -12.26 -2.64 -7.65
N ILE A 112 -12.78 -2.93 -6.45
CA ILE A 112 -13.70 -2.02 -5.73
C ILE A 112 -13.01 -0.67 -5.48
N LEU A 113 -11.68 -0.67 -5.34
CA LEU A 113 -10.90 0.54 -5.11
C LEU A 113 -10.85 1.49 -6.32
N ASP A 114 -11.21 1.04 -7.52
CA ASP A 114 -11.23 1.91 -8.70
C ASP A 114 -12.61 2.59 -8.90
N GLY A 115 -13.62 2.19 -8.12
CA GLY A 115 -14.97 2.75 -8.17
C GLY A 115 -15.17 3.96 -7.26
N PRO A 116 -16.34 4.63 -7.39
CA PRO A 116 -16.73 5.76 -6.55
C PRO A 116 -16.96 5.36 -5.07
N ASP A 117 -17.34 4.11 -4.83
CA ASP A 117 -17.64 3.59 -3.48
C ASP A 117 -16.38 3.14 -2.72
N ALA A 118 -15.19 3.32 -3.30
CA ALA A 118 -13.93 2.87 -2.71
C ALA A 118 -13.69 3.45 -1.31
N ALA A 119 -13.99 4.73 -1.10
CA ALA A 119 -13.75 5.41 0.18
C ALA A 119 -14.61 4.82 1.31
N ALA A 120 -15.89 4.58 1.05
CA ALA A 120 -16.79 3.95 2.01
C ALA A 120 -16.34 2.52 2.35
N TYR A 121 -15.92 1.76 1.34
CA TYR A 121 -15.42 0.40 1.55
C TYR A 121 -14.09 0.35 2.34
N VAL A 122 -13.25 1.38 2.18
CA VAL A 122 -12.04 1.56 2.99
C VAL A 122 -12.40 1.94 4.42
N GLU A 123 -13.39 2.81 4.62
CA GLU A 123 -13.86 3.23 5.94
C GLU A 123 -14.33 2.04 6.76
N GLU A 124 -15.17 1.17 6.20
CA GLU A 124 -15.62 -0.08 6.87
C GLU A 124 -14.45 -0.96 7.32
N TYR A 125 -13.42 -1.10 6.48
CA TYR A 125 -12.23 -1.85 6.85
C TYR A 125 -11.41 -1.17 7.95
N PHE A 126 -11.35 0.16 7.95
CA PHE A 126 -10.66 0.92 9.01
C PHE A 126 -11.38 0.81 10.35
N GLU A 127 -12.72 0.73 10.37
CA GLU A 127 -13.49 0.47 11.59
C GLU A 127 -13.11 -0.89 12.22
N LEU A 128 -12.77 -1.88 11.40
CA LEU A 128 -12.24 -3.17 11.87
C LEU A 128 -10.79 -3.10 12.35
N LEU A 129 -9.95 -2.31 11.68
CA LEU A 129 -8.55 -2.12 12.05
C LEU A 129 -8.38 -1.32 13.35
N PHE A 130 -9.27 -0.36 13.58
CA PHE A 130 -9.18 0.62 14.66
C PHE A 130 -10.50 0.68 15.44
N PRO A 131 -10.92 -0.44 16.08
CA PRO A 131 -12.23 -0.55 16.69
C PRO A 131 -12.42 0.49 17.79
N GLY A 132 -13.48 1.28 17.67
CA GLY A 132 -13.85 2.33 18.63
C GLY A 132 -13.03 3.61 18.54
N LEU A 133 -12.11 3.73 17.58
CA LEU A 133 -11.40 4.98 17.29
C LEU A 133 -12.17 5.80 16.25
N ILE A 134 -11.97 7.11 16.26
CA ILE A 134 -12.57 8.01 15.27
C ILE A 134 -11.75 7.93 13.99
N VAL A 135 -12.40 7.48 12.91
CA VAL A 135 -11.83 7.38 11.58
C VAL A 135 -12.45 8.45 10.69
N THR A 136 -11.66 9.09 9.84
CA THR A 136 -12.14 10.00 8.79
C THR A 136 -11.44 9.69 7.49
N VAL A 137 -12.21 9.36 6.45
CA VAL A 137 -11.69 9.02 5.12
C VAL A 137 -12.02 10.15 4.14
N THR A 138 -11.04 10.55 3.32
CA THR A 138 -11.22 11.58 2.28
C THR A 138 -10.68 11.07 0.95
N ASP A 139 -11.52 11.15 -0.08
CA ASP A 139 -11.19 10.81 -1.46
C ASP A 139 -11.18 12.07 -2.32
N ASN A 140 -10.00 12.48 -2.77
CA ASN A 140 -9.78 13.65 -3.63
C ASN A 140 -9.35 13.24 -5.05
N ARG A 141 -9.54 11.97 -5.44
CA ARG A 141 -9.12 11.49 -6.77
C ARG A 141 -9.84 12.22 -7.91
N ASP A 142 -11.09 12.64 -7.68
CA ASP A 142 -11.88 13.37 -8.66
C ASP A 142 -11.61 14.89 -8.68
N ASP A 143 -10.97 15.43 -7.65
CA ASP A 143 -10.66 16.88 -7.54
C ASP A 143 -9.37 17.26 -8.30
N SER A 144 -8.71 16.27 -8.92
CA SER A 144 -7.47 16.43 -9.69
C SER A 144 -7.71 16.85 -11.15
N GLY A 145 -8.96 17.01 -11.58
CA GLY A 145 -9.38 17.17 -12.98
C GLY A 145 -10.03 18.50 -13.34
N GLY A 146 -9.63 19.60 -12.71
CA GLY A 146 -10.21 20.93 -12.90
C GLY A 146 -9.23 21.99 -13.40
N GLN A 147 -8.40 21.69 -14.40
CA GLN A 147 -7.69 22.74 -15.14
C GLN A 147 -7.77 22.44 -16.63
N ASP A 148 -8.99 22.56 -17.16
CA ASP A 148 -9.21 22.67 -18.60
C ASP A 148 -8.55 23.96 -19.10
N ASP A 149 -7.65 23.78 -20.06
CA ASP A 149 -7.12 24.82 -20.93
C ASP A 149 -8.26 25.71 -21.46
N VAL A 150 -8.35 26.93 -20.94
CA VAL A 150 -9.03 28.03 -21.63
C VAL A 150 -7.98 28.80 -22.40
N ASP A 151 -7.60 28.28 -23.55
CA ASP A 151 -7.06 29.10 -24.63
C ASP A 151 -8.23 29.53 -25.52
N GLY A 152 -8.47 30.83 -25.60
CA GLY A 152 -9.66 31.35 -26.25
C GLY A 152 -9.87 32.85 -26.18
N ARG A 153 -8.89 33.64 -26.62
CA ARG A 153 -9.10 34.78 -27.53
C ARG A 153 -7.83 35.43 -28.03
#